data_AF-A0A937U2N2-F1
#
_entry.id   AF-A0A937U2N2-F1
#
_cell.length_a   1.000
_cell.length_b   1.000
_cell.length_c   1.000
_cell.angle_alpha   90.00
_cell.angle_beta   90.00
_cell.angle_gamma   90.00
#
_symmetry.space_group_name_H-M   'P 1'
#
loop_
_entity.id
_entity.type
_entity.pdbx_description
1 polymer ?
#
loop_
_entity_poly.entity_id
_entity_poly.type
_entity_poly.pdbx_seq_one_letter_code
_entity_poly.pdbx_strand_id
1 'polypeptide(L)'
;MVSMQQSAVKITTNQKIGLLVPYVKKRITAQIQSIALIVIYLICFQTIVLNIAISDAAIVATGIAVVVLGLAFFMEGLFLGLMPLGEVIGVKLPQKTNLPVILTFAFILGLGATFAEPAIGILKTAGAYVKAWDAPLLFLVLNKYSNHLVYSVGVGVGIAVLFGMLRFLYGWSLKPFIYILVSILSAFSFWALFQPNLKFLTGLAWDCGAVTTGPVTVPLVLALGIGICRIVSSGTSESAGFGVVTLASLFPILAVLSLGALYLNHVPQPMEEAKFFAKGNQSKVLKLFNDKNEMIGYALRNAQPNSQMALFDGNQERMLEFIGRLKKDPILRKSVLGKGDIEHLKNWAIQKGTESQRLAVFSEPNALKEAVKNYSGVKNIRTSPVDVLLRNGKAAVQAIIPLAIFFFLVLFLVLREKLPRPDEIILGIFLAVVGMGLFNIGIELGLSKLGNSVGTNIPSSFKKIPLINERQTIINFNRDIVQTAIKPDGKKELFFYANINDEYVPVPFDQSSYDPSSKQYIYTPTRGPLFGG
;
A
#
# COMPACT_ATOMS: atom_id res chain seq x y z
N MET A 1 56.88 -14.33 -4.42
CA MET A 1 55.40 -14.26 -4.46
C MET A 1 54.95 -14.51 -5.89
N VAL A 2 54.41 -15.70 -6.16
CA VAL A 2 53.93 -16.08 -7.49
C VAL A 2 52.61 -15.36 -7.74
N SER A 3 52.61 -14.46 -8.73
CA SER A 3 51.42 -13.86 -9.31
C SER A 3 50.54 -14.98 -9.90
N MET A 4 49.52 -15.42 -9.17
CA MET A 4 48.43 -16.20 -9.76
C MET A 4 47.60 -15.26 -10.63
N GLN A 5 48.01 -15.07 -11.89
CA GLN A 5 47.10 -14.65 -12.93
C GLN A 5 45.95 -15.65 -12.97
N GLN A 6 44.77 -15.25 -12.50
CA GLN A 6 43.54 -16.02 -12.68
C GLN A 6 43.30 -16.15 -14.18
N SER A 7 43.72 -17.27 -14.76
CA SER A 7 43.41 -17.64 -16.13
C SER A 7 41.89 -17.73 -16.25
N ALA A 8 41.28 -16.83 -17.04
CA ALA A 8 39.85 -16.83 -17.30
C ALA A 8 39.43 -18.22 -17.80
N VAL A 9 38.62 -18.93 -17.01
CA VAL A 9 38.14 -20.27 -17.36
C VAL A 9 37.30 -20.14 -18.63
N LYS A 10 37.78 -20.71 -19.74
CA LYS A 10 37.04 -20.73 -21.01
C LYS A 10 35.94 -21.79 -20.92
N ILE A 11 34.76 -21.36 -20.49
CA ILE A 11 33.56 -22.19 -20.39
C ILE A 11 32.77 -22.08 -21.71
N THR A 12 32.37 -23.20 -22.29
CA THR A 12 31.50 -23.23 -23.50
C THR A 12 30.09 -22.72 -23.18
N THR A 13 29.35 -22.21 -24.18
CA THR A 13 27.98 -21.71 -24.00
C THR A 13 27.05 -22.74 -23.35
N ASN A 14 27.19 -24.03 -23.71
CA ASN A 14 26.41 -25.11 -23.10
C ASN A 14 26.76 -25.33 -21.62
N GLN A 15 28.04 -25.24 -21.26
CA GLN A 15 28.45 -25.33 -19.85
C GLN A 15 28.00 -24.10 -19.05
N LYS A 16 28.01 -22.89 -19.65
CA LYS A 16 27.45 -21.68 -19.00
C LYS A 16 25.96 -21.84 -18.71
N ILE A 17 25.19 -22.32 -19.69
CA ILE A 17 23.76 -22.61 -19.51
C ILE A 17 23.56 -23.72 -18.47
N GLY A 18 24.37 -24.78 -18.52
CA GLY A 18 24.32 -25.90 -17.57
C GLY A 18 24.58 -25.48 -16.11
N LEU A 19 25.35 -24.42 -15.88
CA LEU A 19 25.57 -23.84 -14.54
C LEU A 19 24.48 -22.82 -14.15
N LEU A 20 24.03 -21.99 -15.09
CA LEU A 20 23.06 -20.92 -14.83
C LEU A 20 21.63 -21.44 -14.60
N VAL A 21 21.19 -22.43 -15.38
CA VAL A 21 19.82 -22.98 -15.28
C VAL A 21 19.50 -23.53 -13.88
N PRO A 22 20.30 -24.42 -13.26
CA PRO A 22 20.00 -24.91 -11.93
C PRO A 22 20.07 -23.80 -10.87
N TYR A 23 20.96 -22.82 -11.04
CA TYR A 23 21.05 -21.65 -10.16
C TYR A 23 19.77 -20.81 -10.19
N VAL A 24 19.36 -20.38 -11.40
CA VAL A 24 18.15 -19.59 -11.63
C VAL A 24 16.91 -20.35 -11.17
N LYS A 25 16.82 -21.65 -11.49
CA LYS A 25 15.71 -22.52 -11.04
C LYS A 25 15.61 -22.54 -9.52
N LYS A 26 16.73 -22.69 -8.81
CA LYS A 26 16.75 -22.67 -7.34
C LYS A 26 16.26 -21.33 -6.78
N ARG A 27 16.73 -20.21 -7.34
CA ARG A 27 16.32 -18.85 -6.93
C ARG A 27 14.82 -18.61 -7.14
N ILE A 28 14.30 -18.94 -8.32
CA ILE A 28 12.86 -18.78 -8.65
C ILE A 28 12.00 -19.69 -7.78
N THR A 29 12.39 -20.95 -7.60
CA THR A 29 11.62 -21.91 -6.77
C THR A 29 11.50 -21.43 -5.33
N ALA A 30 12.58 -20.87 -4.77
CA ALA A 30 12.54 -20.28 -3.43
C ALA A 30 11.53 -19.14 -3.34
N GLN A 31 11.49 -18.24 -4.34
CA GLN A 31 10.52 -17.13 -4.36
C GLN A 31 9.08 -17.61 -4.52
N ILE A 32 8.85 -18.65 -5.33
CA ILE A 32 7.52 -19.28 -5.45
C ILE A 32 7.09 -19.81 -4.09
N GLN A 33 7.95 -20.56 -3.39
CA GLN A 33 7.64 -21.10 -2.07
C GLN A 33 7.34 -20.01 -1.03
N SER A 34 8.09 -18.90 -1.04
CA SER A 34 7.88 -17.78 -0.12
C SER A 34 6.51 -17.10 -0.29
N ILE A 35 5.93 -17.10 -1.49
CA ILE A 35 4.67 -16.40 -1.78
C ILE A 35 3.49 -17.38 -1.92
N ALA A 36 3.76 -18.67 -2.14
CA ALA A 36 2.73 -19.68 -2.38
C ALA A 36 1.68 -19.73 -1.27
N LEU A 37 2.10 -19.70 0.00
CA LEU A 37 1.16 -19.81 1.13
C LEU A 37 0.13 -18.69 1.12
N ILE A 38 0.56 -17.43 0.96
CA ILE A 38 -0.36 -16.28 0.97
C ILE A 38 -1.24 -16.26 -0.28
N VAL A 39 -0.70 -16.63 -1.45
CA VAL A 39 -1.48 -16.69 -2.70
C VAL A 39 -2.55 -17.78 -2.62
N ILE A 40 -2.18 -18.98 -2.19
CA ILE A 40 -3.10 -20.10 -2.03
C ILE A 40 -4.17 -19.74 -1.00
N TYR A 41 -3.77 -19.19 0.14
CA TYR A 41 -4.71 -18.73 1.17
C TYR A 41 -5.73 -17.74 0.60
N LEU A 42 -5.29 -16.69 -0.09
CA LEU A 42 -6.16 -15.67 -0.64
C LEU A 42 -7.10 -16.23 -1.73
N ILE A 43 -6.58 -17.08 -2.62
CA ILE A 43 -7.40 -17.72 -3.67
C ILE A 43 -8.44 -18.65 -3.03
N CYS A 44 -8.04 -19.52 -2.10
CA CYS A 44 -8.96 -20.41 -1.40
C CYS A 44 -10.00 -19.63 -0.60
N PHE A 45 -9.60 -18.58 0.11
CA PHE A 45 -10.52 -17.73 0.86
C PHE A 45 -11.51 -17.03 -0.08
N GLN A 46 -11.05 -16.47 -1.20
CA GLN A 46 -11.93 -15.81 -2.16
C GLN A 46 -12.91 -16.76 -2.85
N THR A 47 -12.44 -17.94 -3.25
CA THR A 47 -13.25 -18.90 -4.03
C THR A 47 -14.15 -19.77 -3.15
N ILE A 48 -13.65 -20.26 -2.02
CA ILE A 48 -14.38 -21.18 -1.14
C ILE A 48 -15.19 -20.41 -0.10
N VAL A 49 -14.56 -19.46 0.61
CA VAL A 49 -15.21 -18.77 1.74
C VAL A 49 -16.10 -17.65 1.25
N LEU A 50 -15.57 -16.75 0.41
CA LEU A 50 -16.36 -15.63 -0.12
C LEU A 50 -17.26 -16.06 -1.28
N ASN A 51 -16.94 -17.17 -1.98
CA ASN A 51 -17.63 -17.61 -3.18
C ASN A 51 -17.83 -16.45 -4.17
N ILE A 52 -16.72 -15.78 -4.50
CA ILE A 52 -16.62 -14.68 -5.48
C ILE A 52 -15.61 -15.09 -6.55
N ALA A 53 -15.98 -14.97 -7.81
CA ALA A 53 -15.06 -15.21 -8.92
C ALA A 53 -13.89 -14.21 -8.91
N ILE A 54 -12.68 -14.70 -9.25
CA ILE A 54 -11.51 -13.82 -9.37
C ILE A 54 -11.65 -13.01 -10.67
N SER A 55 -12.10 -11.77 -10.53
CA SER A 55 -12.10 -10.81 -11.65
C SER A 55 -10.66 -10.58 -12.13
N ASP A 56 -10.46 -10.43 -13.45
CA ASP A 56 -9.14 -10.25 -14.05
C ASP A 56 -8.11 -11.36 -13.72
N ALA A 57 -8.55 -12.62 -13.56
CA ALA A 57 -7.68 -13.73 -13.13
C ALA A 57 -6.35 -13.83 -13.91
N ALA A 58 -6.36 -13.61 -15.23
CA ALA A 58 -5.15 -13.60 -16.06
C ALA A 58 -4.16 -12.47 -15.70
N ILE A 59 -4.68 -11.27 -15.39
CA ILE A 59 -3.85 -10.14 -14.94
C ILE A 59 -3.28 -10.43 -13.57
N VAL A 60 -4.08 -11.00 -12.66
CA VAL A 60 -3.64 -11.37 -11.32
C VAL A 60 -2.53 -12.43 -11.39
N ALA A 61 -2.70 -13.48 -12.18
CA ALA A 61 -1.70 -14.52 -12.39
C ALA A 61 -0.40 -13.97 -13.00
N THR A 62 -0.51 -13.10 -14.01
CA THR A 62 0.66 -12.41 -14.59
C THR A 62 1.35 -11.54 -13.55
N GLY A 63 0.59 -10.80 -12.74
CA GLY A 63 1.12 -9.99 -11.65
C GLY A 63 1.91 -10.83 -10.66
N ILE A 64 1.36 -11.96 -10.19
CA ILE A 64 2.05 -12.89 -9.28
C ILE A 64 3.35 -13.43 -9.92
N ALA A 65 3.33 -13.81 -11.19
CA ALA A 65 4.55 -14.26 -11.89
C ALA A 65 5.61 -13.16 -11.95
N VAL A 66 5.21 -11.91 -12.21
CA VAL A 66 6.10 -10.74 -12.19
C VAL A 66 6.64 -10.46 -10.79
N VAL A 67 5.85 -10.66 -9.71
CA VAL A 67 6.35 -10.58 -8.32
C VAL A 67 7.47 -11.59 -8.10
N VAL A 68 7.27 -12.85 -8.47
CA VAL A 68 8.27 -13.93 -8.30
C VAL A 68 9.57 -13.59 -9.02
N LEU A 69 9.49 -13.16 -10.28
CA LEU A 69 10.66 -12.76 -11.06
C LEU A 69 11.34 -11.51 -10.49
N GLY A 70 10.55 -10.49 -10.13
CA GLY A 70 11.05 -9.25 -9.55
C GLY A 70 11.78 -9.49 -8.24
N LEU A 71 11.20 -10.28 -7.33
CA LEU A 71 11.81 -10.63 -6.05
C LEU A 71 13.10 -11.45 -6.25
N ALA A 72 13.13 -12.37 -7.23
CA ALA A 72 14.33 -13.15 -7.53
C ALA A 72 15.49 -12.26 -8.01
N PHE A 73 15.24 -11.36 -8.97
CA PHE A 73 16.25 -10.40 -9.42
C PHE A 73 16.67 -9.44 -8.30
N PHE A 74 15.71 -9.00 -7.49
CA PHE A 74 15.98 -8.09 -6.40
C PHE A 74 16.91 -8.69 -5.34
N MET A 75 16.58 -9.90 -4.87
CA MET A 75 17.40 -10.62 -3.89
C MET A 75 18.79 -10.94 -4.43
N GLU A 76 18.88 -11.36 -5.69
CA GLU A 76 20.18 -11.57 -6.34
C GLU A 76 21.01 -10.29 -6.39
N GLY A 77 20.36 -9.17 -6.74
CA GLY A 77 20.99 -7.86 -6.76
C GLY A 77 21.51 -7.40 -5.40
N LEU A 78 20.75 -7.67 -4.33
CA LEU A 78 21.20 -7.40 -2.96
C LEU A 78 22.40 -8.26 -2.56
N PHE A 79 22.40 -9.56 -2.87
CA PHE A 79 23.48 -10.48 -2.52
C PHE A 79 24.78 -10.22 -3.27
N LEU A 80 24.71 -9.79 -4.53
CA LEU A 80 25.89 -9.45 -5.33
C LEU A 80 26.36 -7.99 -5.11
N GLY A 81 25.44 -7.08 -4.80
CA GLY A 81 25.70 -5.64 -4.72
C GLY A 81 25.82 -5.11 -3.30
N LEU A 82 24.68 -4.81 -2.66
CA LEU A 82 24.64 -4.03 -1.42
C LEU A 82 25.18 -4.79 -0.20
N MET A 83 24.95 -6.10 -0.10
CA MET A 83 25.40 -6.90 1.04
C MET A 83 26.94 -6.97 1.13
N PRO A 84 27.69 -7.33 0.07
CA PRO A 84 29.15 -7.31 0.09
C PRO A 84 29.73 -5.93 0.44
N LEU A 85 29.13 -4.85 -0.09
CA LEU A 85 29.50 -3.47 0.28
C LEU A 85 29.34 -3.23 1.78
N GLY A 86 28.20 -3.62 2.34
CA GLY A 86 27.91 -3.50 3.77
C GLY A 86 28.91 -4.29 4.64
N GLU A 87 29.26 -5.52 4.25
CA GLU A 87 30.25 -6.34 4.96
C GLU A 87 31.65 -5.72 4.93
N VAL A 88 32.11 -5.28 3.75
CA VAL A 88 33.43 -4.66 3.57
C VAL A 88 33.54 -3.39 4.41
N ILE A 89 32.52 -2.55 4.38
CA ILE A 89 32.48 -1.35 5.21
C ILE A 89 32.44 -1.72 6.69
N GLY A 90 31.65 -2.72 7.08
CA GLY A 90 31.62 -3.20 8.46
C GLY A 90 32.96 -3.68 8.99
N VAL A 91 33.77 -4.35 8.17
CA VAL A 91 35.12 -4.77 8.56
C VAL A 91 36.07 -3.57 8.64
N LYS A 92 36.03 -2.66 7.66
CA LYS A 92 37.03 -1.59 7.51
C LYS A 92 36.76 -0.36 8.37
N LEU A 93 35.49 -0.07 8.67
CA LEU A 93 35.07 1.14 9.36
C LEU A 93 35.60 1.23 10.80
N PRO A 94 35.51 0.18 11.65
CA PRO A 94 36.08 0.22 13.00
C PRO A 94 37.61 0.33 13.02
N GLN A 95 38.29 -0.12 11.96
CA GLN A 95 39.74 -0.07 11.85
C GLN A 95 40.28 1.32 11.50
N LYS A 96 39.49 2.14 10.79
CA LYS A 96 39.92 3.42 10.22
C LYS A 96 39.27 4.65 10.84
N THR A 97 38.22 4.48 11.65
CA THR A 97 37.42 5.59 12.14
C THR A 97 37.11 5.47 13.63
N ASN A 98 36.62 6.55 14.23
CA ASN A 98 36.23 6.61 15.63
C ASN A 98 34.75 6.28 15.83
N LEU A 99 34.37 6.03 17.10
CA LEU A 99 33.02 5.63 17.47
C LEU A 99 31.91 6.56 16.93
N PRO A 100 32.00 7.91 17.02
CA PRO A 100 30.93 8.78 16.51
C PRO A 100 30.66 8.62 15.01
N VAL A 101 31.71 8.38 14.20
CA VAL A 101 31.57 8.14 12.76
C VAL A 101 30.89 6.80 12.50
N ILE A 102 31.25 5.76 13.25
CA ILE A 102 30.62 4.43 13.18
C ILE A 102 29.12 4.53 13.50
N LEU A 103 28.76 5.23 14.58
CA LEU A 103 27.36 5.39 15.01
C LEU A 103 26.54 6.23 14.02
N THR A 104 27.15 7.29 13.47
CA THR A 104 26.50 8.13 12.44
C THR A 104 26.26 7.32 11.17
N PHE A 105 27.25 6.53 10.74
CA PHE A 105 27.11 5.61 9.62
C PHE A 105 25.99 4.59 9.87
N ALA A 106 25.98 3.95 11.04
CA ALA A 106 24.97 2.96 11.44
C ALA A 106 23.55 3.56 11.42
N PHE A 107 23.39 4.79 11.92
CA PHE A 107 22.12 5.50 11.90
C PHE A 107 21.64 5.80 10.46
N ILE A 108 22.52 6.37 9.62
CA ILE A 108 22.19 6.69 8.22
C ILE A 108 21.91 5.41 7.43
N LEU A 109 22.65 4.32 7.71
CA LEU A 109 22.43 3.03 7.09
C LEU A 109 21.03 2.50 7.41
N GLY A 110 20.61 2.51 8.69
CA GLY A 110 19.27 2.05 9.08
C GLY A 110 18.16 2.86 8.43
N LEU A 111 18.33 4.19 8.36
CA LEU A 111 17.40 5.09 7.68
C LEU A 111 17.35 4.82 6.17
N GLY A 112 18.50 4.69 5.52
CA GLY A 112 18.60 4.41 4.07
C GLY A 112 18.08 3.02 3.69
N ALA A 113 18.34 2.01 4.52
CA ALA A 113 17.81 0.66 4.34
C ALA A 113 16.29 0.62 4.39
N THR A 114 15.68 1.43 5.29
CA THR A 114 14.22 1.56 5.39
C THR A 114 13.63 2.20 4.13
N PHE A 115 14.30 3.18 3.53
CA PHE A 115 13.84 3.78 2.27
C PHE A 115 13.96 2.83 1.09
N ALA A 116 14.94 1.92 1.17
CA ALA A 116 15.12 0.85 0.22
C ALA A 116 14.18 -0.34 0.46
N GLU A 117 13.36 -0.35 1.52
CA GLU A 117 12.48 -1.46 1.86
C GLU A 117 11.19 -1.43 1.01
N PRO A 118 10.95 -2.38 0.08
CA PRO A 118 9.79 -2.36 -0.79
C PRO A 118 8.46 -2.49 -0.03
N ALA A 119 8.46 -3.20 1.11
CA ALA A 119 7.25 -3.41 1.91
C ALA A 119 6.68 -2.10 2.49
N ILE A 120 7.52 -1.09 2.72
CA ILE A 120 7.07 0.26 3.10
C ILE A 120 6.28 0.93 1.97
N GLY A 121 6.65 0.69 0.71
CA GLY A 121 5.91 1.18 -0.46
C GLY A 121 4.50 0.59 -0.53
N ILE A 122 4.37 -0.71 -0.26
CA ILE A 122 3.08 -1.41 -0.21
C ILE A 122 2.20 -0.81 0.88
N LEU A 123 2.76 -0.59 2.08
CA LEU A 123 2.05 -0.01 3.21
C LEU A 123 1.44 1.35 2.88
N LYS A 124 2.17 2.22 2.15
CA LYS A 124 1.63 3.50 1.65
C LYS A 124 0.43 3.30 0.73
N THR A 125 0.52 2.35 -0.20
CA THR A 125 -0.58 2.09 -1.16
C THR A 125 -1.85 1.57 -0.47
N ALA A 126 -1.71 0.85 0.65
CA ALA A 126 -2.85 0.43 1.47
C ALA A 126 -3.63 1.63 2.05
N GLY A 127 -2.98 2.79 2.20
CA GLY A 127 -3.59 4.04 2.64
C GLY A 127 -4.76 4.54 1.80
N ALA A 128 -4.79 4.19 0.51
CA ALA A 128 -5.86 4.57 -0.41
C ALA A 128 -7.22 3.95 -0.04
N TYR A 129 -7.22 2.86 0.74
CA TYR A 129 -8.43 2.14 1.16
C TYR A 129 -8.93 2.56 2.54
N VAL A 130 -8.18 3.40 3.25
CA VAL A 130 -8.59 3.93 4.56
C VAL A 130 -9.56 5.09 4.35
N LYS A 131 -10.75 4.98 4.92
CA LYS A 131 -11.74 6.07 4.87
C LYS A 131 -11.38 7.18 5.85
N ALA A 132 -11.31 8.41 5.35
CA ALA A 132 -10.93 9.59 6.13
C ALA A 132 -11.82 9.89 7.35
N TRP A 133 -13.10 9.49 7.33
CA TRP A 133 -14.03 9.69 8.46
C TRP A 133 -14.00 8.55 9.48
N ASP A 134 -13.62 7.33 9.07
CA ASP A 134 -13.50 6.17 9.96
C ASP A 134 -12.20 6.21 10.77
N ALA A 135 -11.09 6.61 10.13
CA ALA A 135 -9.79 6.73 10.78
C ALA A 135 -9.00 7.96 10.27
N PRO A 136 -9.36 9.19 10.70
CA PRO A 136 -8.76 10.44 10.21
C PRO A 136 -7.24 10.51 10.36
N LEU A 137 -6.71 10.11 11.52
CA LEU A 137 -5.26 10.11 11.77
C LEU A 137 -4.51 9.12 10.86
N LEU A 138 -5.04 7.90 10.74
CA LEU A 138 -4.47 6.86 9.90
C LEU A 138 -4.48 7.30 8.43
N PHE A 139 -5.60 7.86 7.97
CA PHE A 139 -5.74 8.42 6.63
C PHE A 139 -4.70 9.52 6.35
N LEU A 140 -4.52 10.47 7.29
CA LEU A 140 -3.54 11.55 7.16
C LEU A 140 -2.12 10.99 7.00
N VAL A 141 -1.72 10.08 7.89
CA VAL A 141 -0.36 9.52 7.95
C VAL A 141 -0.03 8.64 6.74
N LEU A 142 -1.01 7.95 6.16
CA LEU A 142 -0.80 7.10 4.98
C LEU A 142 -0.95 7.82 3.63
N ASN A 143 -1.65 8.97 3.58
CA ASN A 143 -1.86 9.74 2.35
C ASN A 143 -1.02 11.02 2.35
N LYS A 144 -1.55 12.12 2.90
CA LYS A 144 -0.89 13.44 2.88
C LYS A 144 0.51 13.42 3.50
N TYR A 145 0.69 12.70 4.61
CA TYR A 145 1.94 12.62 5.35
C TYR A 145 2.63 11.25 5.23
N SER A 146 2.41 10.53 4.13
CA SER A 146 3.05 9.23 3.86
C SER A 146 4.57 9.26 3.96
N ASN A 147 5.21 10.40 3.64
CA ASN A 147 6.66 10.55 3.75
C ASN A 147 7.12 10.78 5.19
N HIS A 148 6.34 11.47 6.02
CA HIS A 148 6.63 11.61 7.45
C HIS A 148 6.56 10.25 8.16
N LEU A 149 5.62 9.38 7.76
CA LEU A 149 5.59 8.00 8.22
C LEU A 149 6.92 7.29 7.93
N VAL A 150 7.39 7.34 6.69
CA VAL A 150 8.63 6.68 6.30
C VAL A 150 9.86 7.26 6.98
N TYR A 151 9.91 8.58 7.17
CA TYR A 151 10.98 9.20 7.95
C TYR A 151 10.93 8.77 9.40
N SER A 152 9.75 8.69 10.02
CA SER A 152 9.57 8.22 11.39
C SER A 152 10.03 6.76 11.54
N VAL A 153 9.58 5.87 10.66
CA VAL A 153 10.03 4.46 10.63
C VAL A 153 11.54 4.38 10.43
N GLY A 154 12.08 5.13 9.46
CA GLY A 154 13.51 5.14 9.15
C GLY A 154 14.38 5.68 10.28
N VAL A 155 13.91 6.71 11.01
CA VAL A 155 14.55 7.19 12.24
C VAL A 155 14.50 6.11 13.33
N GLY A 156 13.37 5.41 13.48
CA GLY A 156 13.26 4.27 14.39
C GLY A 156 14.28 3.16 14.08
N VAL A 157 14.40 2.76 12.81
CA VAL A 157 15.40 1.77 12.37
C VAL A 157 16.82 2.31 12.55
N GLY A 158 17.09 3.58 12.21
CA GLY A 158 18.40 4.20 12.41
C GLY A 158 18.84 4.17 13.88
N ILE A 159 17.93 4.53 14.79
CA ILE A 159 18.16 4.43 16.24
C ILE A 159 18.39 2.97 16.66
N ALA A 160 17.61 2.03 16.12
CA ALA A 160 17.78 0.61 16.41
C ALA A 160 19.14 0.07 15.98
N VAL A 161 19.61 0.41 14.78
CA VAL A 161 20.93 -0.01 14.28
C VAL A 161 22.02 0.65 15.12
N LEU A 162 21.88 1.93 15.47
CA LEU A 162 22.80 2.62 16.37
C LEU A 162 22.91 1.93 17.74
N PHE A 163 21.79 1.64 18.41
CA PHE A 163 21.81 0.93 19.69
C PHE A 163 22.29 -0.52 19.54
N GLY A 164 21.96 -1.17 18.43
CA GLY A 164 22.51 -2.48 18.07
C GLY A 164 24.03 -2.46 17.99
N MET A 165 24.59 -1.40 17.39
CA MET A 165 26.03 -1.22 17.30
C MET A 165 26.67 -0.91 18.65
N LEU A 166 26.09 0.01 19.44
CA LEU A 166 26.57 0.29 20.81
C LEU A 166 26.58 -0.98 21.65
N ARG A 167 25.46 -1.71 21.63
CA ARG A 167 25.31 -2.97 22.34
C ARG A 167 26.42 -3.95 21.95
N PHE A 168 26.71 -4.06 20.66
CA PHE A 168 27.76 -4.94 20.16
C PHE A 168 29.16 -4.49 20.63
N LEU A 169 29.50 -3.21 20.47
CA LEU A 169 30.82 -2.68 20.81
C LEU A 169 31.12 -2.74 22.31
N TYR A 170 30.11 -2.60 23.17
CA TYR A 170 30.25 -2.66 24.62
C TYR A 170 29.86 -4.02 25.24
N GLY A 171 29.48 -5.02 24.43
CA GLY A 171 29.10 -6.34 24.92
C GLY A 171 27.81 -6.37 25.77
N TRP A 172 26.89 -5.42 25.58
CA TRP A 172 25.64 -5.38 26.34
C TRP A 172 24.70 -6.55 25.96
N SER A 173 23.99 -7.08 26.94
CA SER A 173 22.99 -8.13 26.69
C SER A 173 21.73 -7.57 26.01
N LEU A 174 21.00 -8.41 25.26
CA LEU A 174 19.74 -8.00 24.62
C LEU A 174 18.60 -7.82 25.63
N LYS A 175 18.65 -8.58 26.72
CA LYS A 175 17.52 -8.76 27.66
C LYS A 175 17.00 -7.43 28.22
N PRO A 176 17.84 -6.49 28.69
CA PRO A 176 17.37 -5.20 29.20
C PRO A 176 16.62 -4.39 28.16
N PHE A 177 17.10 -4.37 26.91
CA PHE A 177 16.41 -3.69 25.81
C PHE A 177 15.03 -4.28 25.58
N ILE A 178 14.89 -5.61 25.56
CA ILE A 178 13.59 -6.27 25.38
C ILE A 178 12.66 -5.90 26.53
N TYR A 179 13.07 -6.08 27.78
CA TYR A 179 12.19 -5.82 28.92
C TYR A 179 11.74 -4.36 28.98
N ILE A 180 12.64 -3.42 28.73
CA ILE A 180 12.31 -1.99 28.75
C ILE A 180 11.41 -1.62 27.56
N LEU A 181 11.84 -1.94 26.33
CA LEU A 181 11.12 -1.52 25.12
C LEU A 181 9.76 -2.20 25.01
N VAL A 182 9.66 -3.51 25.27
CA VAL A 182 8.39 -4.22 25.20
C VAL A 182 7.42 -3.71 26.28
N SER A 183 7.90 -3.40 27.49
CA SER A 183 7.05 -2.82 28.54
C SER A 183 6.54 -1.43 28.13
N ILE A 184 7.42 -0.56 27.62
CA ILE A 184 7.03 0.78 27.13
C ILE A 184 6.04 0.66 25.97
N LEU A 185 6.32 -0.20 24.99
CA LEU A 185 5.45 -0.40 23.83
C LEU A 185 4.09 -0.98 24.22
N SER A 186 4.06 -1.89 25.20
CA SER A 186 2.80 -2.45 25.71
C SER A 186 1.98 -1.37 26.42
N ALA A 187 2.60 -0.57 27.29
CA ALA A 187 1.92 0.53 27.98
C ALA A 187 1.43 1.60 27.00
N PHE A 188 2.24 1.97 26.01
CA PHE A 188 1.87 2.96 24.99
C PHE A 188 0.77 2.42 24.07
N SER A 189 0.86 1.17 23.62
CA SER A 189 -0.19 0.53 22.83
C SER A 189 -1.50 0.46 23.62
N PHE A 190 -1.45 0.15 24.92
CA PHE A 190 -2.62 0.13 25.78
C PHE A 190 -3.25 1.52 25.91
N TRP A 191 -2.45 2.56 26.15
CA TRP A 191 -2.93 3.94 26.16
C TRP A 191 -3.56 4.35 24.84
N ALA A 192 -2.96 3.93 23.71
CA ALA A 192 -3.46 4.23 22.36
C ALA A 192 -4.86 3.66 22.10
N LEU A 193 -5.23 2.54 22.75
CA LEU A 193 -6.58 1.95 22.62
C LEU A 193 -7.69 2.85 23.19
N PHE A 194 -7.39 3.69 24.17
CA PHE A 194 -8.34 4.64 24.77
C PHE A 194 -8.46 5.95 24.00
N GLN A 195 -7.64 6.15 22.96
CA GLN A 195 -7.65 7.36 22.14
C GLN A 195 -8.35 7.08 20.79
N PRO A 196 -9.47 7.76 20.45
CA PRO A 196 -10.29 7.44 19.28
C PRO A 196 -9.52 7.38 17.95
N ASN A 197 -8.54 8.27 17.77
CA ASN A 197 -7.71 8.32 16.58
C ASN A 197 -6.52 7.36 16.62
N LEU A 198 -5.90 7.18 17.79
CA LEU A 198 -4.68 6.38 17.93
C LEU A 198 -4.96 4.89 17.84
N LYS A 199 -6.14 4.43 18.29
CA LYS A 199 -6.57 3.02 18.19
C LYS A 199 -6.38 2.42 16.80
N PHE A 200 -6.72 3.16 15.74
CA PHE A 200 -6.57 2.70 14.36
C PHE A 200 -5.12 2.75 13.86
N LEU A 201 -4.30 3.64 14.41
CA LEU A 201 -2.89 3.76 14.09
C LEU A 201 -2.05 2.67 14.75
N THR A 202 -2.48 2.11 15.89
CA THR A 202 -1.73 1.08 16.61
C THR A 202 -1.41 -0.13 15.73
N GLY A 203 -2.37 -0.62 14.93
CA GLY A 203 -2.12 -1.72 13.98
C GLY A 203 -1.02 -1.38 12.97
N LEU A 204 -1.09 -0.18 12.38
CA LEU A 204 -0.05 0.31 11.46
C LEU A 204 1.33 0.38 12.13
N ALA A 205 1.41 0.82 13.38
CA ALA A 205 2.67 0.92 14.10
C ALA A 205 3.35 -0.45 14.28
N TRP A 206 2.57 -1.47 14.63
CA TRP A 206 3.07 -2.85 14.76
C TRP A 206 3.44 -3.46 13.39
N ASP A 207 2.66 -3.18 12.35
CA ASP A 207 3.01 -3.57 10.98
C ASP A 207 4.34 -2.94 10.54
N CYS A 208 4.58 -1.67 10.88
CA CYS A 208 5.85 -1.00 10.57
C CYS A 208 7.05 -1.70 11.23
N GLY A 209 6.91 -2.20 12.46
CA GLY A 209 7.96 -2.98 13.12
C GLY A 209 8.23 -4.35 12.46
N ALA A 210 7.21 -4.97 11.88
CA ALA A 210 7.38 -6.21 11.12
C ALA A 210 8.00 -5.94 9.74
N VAL A 211 7.51 -4.92 9.04
CA VAL A 211 7.96 -4.51 7.70
C VAL A 211 9.45 -4.17 7.65
N THR A 212 10.01 -3.61 8.74
CA THR A 212 11.44 -3.29 8.82
C THR A 212 12.35 -4.50 9.00
N THR A 213 11.79 -5.71 9.17
CA THR A 213 12.55 -6.97 9.10
C THR A 213 12.58 -7.57 7.69
N GLY A 214 12.31 -6.73 6.69
CA GLY A 214 12.16 -7.13 5.30
C GLY A 214 13.45 -7.56 4.59
N PRO A 215 13.32 -7.93 3.30
CA PRO A 215 14.39 -8.47 2.46
C PRO A 215 15.61 -7.56 2.27
N VAL A 216 15.53 -6.27 2.64
CA VAL A 216 16.61 -5.31 2.46
C VAL A 216 17.32 -5.03 3.76
N THR A 217 16.54 -4.60 4.75
CA THR A 217 17.07 -4.08 6.01
C THR A 217 17.83 -5.17 6.77
N VAL A 218 17.28 -6.38 6.87
CA VAL A 218 17.91 -7.47 7.63
C VAL A 218 19.23 -7.90 7.00
N PRO A 219 19.30 -8.29 5.72
CA PRO A 219 20.57 -8.68 5.10
C PRO A 219 21.67 -7.63 5.24
N LEU A 220 21.33 -6.34 5.13
CA LEU A 220 22.28 -5.25 5.17
C LEU A 220 22.81 -4.97 6.58
N VAL A 221 21.91 -4.95 7.56
CA VAL A 221 22.25 -4.76 8.97
C VAL A 221 23.03 -5.96 9.50
N LEU A 222 22.66 -7.18 9.08
CA LEU A 222 23.41 -8.39 9.40
C LEU A 222 24.81 -8.36 8.80
N ALA A 223 24.96 -8.01 7.52
CA ALA A 223 26.26 -7.92 6.86
C ALA A 223 27.18 -6.91 7.53
N LEU A 224 26.65 -5.74 7.89
CA LEU A 224 27.36 -4.74 8.68
C LEU A 224 27.78 -5.32 10.04
N GLY A 225 26.83 -5.89 10.77
CA GLY A 225 27.05 -6.45 12.11
C GLY A 225 28.12 -7.53 12.10
N ILE A 226 28.06 -8.47 11.14
CA ILE A 226 29.06 -9.53 10.94
C ILE A 226 30.44 -8.93 10.64
N GLY A 227 30.51 -7.90 9.79
CA GLY A 227 31.77 -7.23 9.46
C GLY A 227 32.44 -6.61 10.69
N ILE A 228 31.67 -5.92 11.53
CA ILE A 228 32.19 -5.28 12.75
C ILE A 228 32.53 -6.35 13.81
N CYS A 229 31.74 -7.44 13.90
CA CYS A 229 32.00 -8.59 14.77
C CYS A 229 33.40 -9.17 14.58
N ARG A 230 33.82 -9.36 13.33
CA ARG A 230 35.12 -9.94 13.01
C ARG A 230 36.31 -9.12 13.52
N ILE A 231 36.11 -7.83 13.81
CA ILE A 231 37.18 -6.92 14.24
C ILE A 231 37.17 -6.66 15.73
N VAL A 232 35.99 -6.47 16.33
CA VAL A 232 35.88 -5.99 17.72
C VAL A 232 35.68 -7.12 18.72
N SER A 233 35.06 -8.24 18.34
CA SER A 233 34.81 -9.37 19.24
C SER A 233 35.69 -10.56 18.87
N SER A 234 36.51 -11.02 19.80
CA SER A 234 37.36 -12.22 19.69
C SER A 234 36.60 -13.56 19.72
N GLY A 235 35.28 -13.54 19.45
CA GLY A 235 34.41 -14.71 19.53
C GLY A 235 33.33 -14.75 18.43
N THR A 236 33.06 -15.95 17.93
CA THR A 236 32.02 -16.27 16.94
C THR A 236 30.63 -16.09 17.55
N SER A 237 30.05 -14.91 17.39
CA SER A 237 28.66 -14.66 17.78
C SER A 237 27.80 -14.36 16.56
N GLU A 238 27.38 -15.40 15.83
CA GLU A 238 26.28 -15.28 14.83
C GLU A 238 25.02 -14.63 15.44
N SER A 239 24.87 -14.71 16.76
CA SER A 239 23.82 -14.06 17.55
C SER A 239 23.85 -12.52 17.56
N ALA A 240 24.97 -11.90 17.14
CA ALA A 240 25.13 -10.45 17.18
C ALA A 240 24.18 -9.72 16.23
N GLY A 241 24.01 -10.26 15.01
CA GLY A 241 23.14 -9.67 14.00
C GLY A 241 21.65 -9.74 14.38
N PHE A 242 21.20 -10.87 14.95
CA PHE A 242 19.81 -11.06 15.39
C PHE A 242 19.37 -10.06 16.47
N GLY A 243 20.30 -9.62 17.32
CA GLY A 243 20.04 -8.60 18.31
C GLY A 243 19.68 -7.25 17.71
N VAL A 244 20.40 -6.83 16.66
CA VAL A 244 20.11 -5.58 15.93
C VAL A 244 18.77 -5.69 15.19
N VAL A 245 18.49 -6.84 14.58
CA VAL A 245 17.21 -7.12 13.91
C VAL A 245 16.04 -7.00 14.90
N THR A 246 16.18 -7.52 16.12
CA THR A 246 15.13 -7.40 17.15
C THR A 246 14.85 -5.94 17.52
N LEU A 247 15.90 -5.13 17.70
CA LEU A 247 15.73 -3.69 17.96
C LEU A 247 15.09 -2.98 16.77
N ALA A 248 15.46 -3.38 15.55
CA ALA A 248 14.91 -2.84 14.31
C ALA A 248 13.41 -3.15 14.13
N SER A 249 12.85 -4.09 14.89
CA SER A 249 11.39 -4.28 14.99
C SER A 249 10.73 -3.42 16.06
N LEU A 250 11.41 -3.11 17.16
CA LEU A 250 10.79 -2.45 18.32
C LEU A 250 10.77 -0.92 18.19
N PHE A 251 11.88 -0.31 17.76
CA PHE A 251 11.96 1.16 17.66
C PHE A 251 11.03 1.77 16.61
N PRO A 252 10.79 1.16 15.44
CA PRO A 252 9.82 1.72 14.49
C PRO A 252 8.40 1.81 15.04
N ILE A 253 7.98 0.83 15.85
CA ILE A 253 6.66 0.86 16.51
C ILE A 253 6.57 2.10 17.40
N LEU A 254 7.59 2.32 18.23
CA LEU A 254 7.67 3.49 19.10
C LEU A 254 7.65 4.78 18.29
N ALA A 255 8.44 4.86 17.22
CA ALA A 255 8.52 6.05 16.37
C ALA A 255 7.17 6.40 15.72
N VAL A 256 6.43 5.40 15.22
CA VAL A 256 5.11 5.59 14.59
C VAL A 256 4.04 5.99 15.61
N LEU A 257 4.04 5.36 16.80
CA LEU A 257 3.13 5.77 17.88
C LEU A 257 3.42 7.19 18.35
N SER A 258 4.70 7.58 18.48
CA SER A 258 5.09 8.96 18.78
C SER A 258 4.67 9.93 17.69
N LEU A 259 4.83 9.57 16.41
CA LEU A 259 4.33 10.37 15.28
C LEU A 259 2.81 10.58 15.36
N GLY A 260 2.07 9.52 15.67
CA GLY A 260 0.63 9.58 15.88
C GLY A 260 0.23 10.53 17.00
N ALA A 261 0.92 10.46 18.14
CA ALA A 261 0.67 11.33 19.27
C ALA A 261 0.92 12.81 18.92
N LEU A 262 1.93 13.13 18.11
CA LEU A 262 2.21 14.50 17.65
C LEU A 262 1.07 15.07 16.78
N TYR A 263 0.49 14.25 15.90
CA TYR A 263 -0.61 14.68 15.02
C TYR A 263 -2.01 14.54 15.63
N LEU A 264 -2.13 14.00 16.85
CA LEU A 264 -3.41 13.70 17.49
C LEU A 264 -4.34 14.93 17.58
N ASN A 265 -3.79 16.09 17.93
CA ASN A 265 -4.55 17.34 18.07
C ASN A 265 -4.80 18.07 16.72
N HIS A 266 -4.20 17.59 15.63
CA HIS A 266 -4.30 18.21 14.31
C HIS A 266 -5.42 17.65 13.44
N VAL A 267 -6.03 16.53 13.87
CA VAL A 267 -7.05 15.81 13.10
C VAL A 267 -8.41 15.81 13.82
N PRO A 268 -9.53 15.74 13.09
CA PRO A 268 -10.82 15.49 13.72
C PRO A 268 -10.85 14.10 14.36
N GLN A 269 -11.77 13.90 15.31
CA GLN A 269 -12.07 12.55 15.79
C GLN A 269 -12.85 11.77 14.72
N PRO A 270 -12.78 10.43 14.73
CA PRO A 270 -13.63 9.60 13.89
C PRO A 270 -15.11 9.97 14.10
N MET A 271 -15.85 10.12 13.01
CA MET A 271 -17.26 10.51 13.06
C MET A 271 -18.03 9.95 11.86
N GLU A 272 -19.35 10.02 11.92
CA GLU A 272 -20.21 9.64 10.81
C GLU A 272 -19.92 10.48 9.56
N GLU A 273 -20.02 9.82 8.40
CA GLU A 273 -19.67 10.39 7.10
C GLU A 273 -20.38 11.73 6.79
N ALA A 274 -21.67 11.85 7.09
CA ALA A 274 -22.42 13.09 6.86
C ALA A 274 -21.94 14.24 7.77
N LYS A 275 -21.59 13.95 9.04
CA LYS A 275 -21.05 14.95 9.99
C LYS A 275 -19.64 15.39 9.62
N PHE A 276 -18.87 14.51 8.98
CA PHE A 276 -17.52 14.81 8.51
C PHE A 276 -17.51 15.96 7.49
N PHE A 277 -18.42 15.94 6.52
CA PHE A 277 -18.49 17.01 5.50
C PHE A 277 -19.33 18.22 5.91
N ALA A 278 -19.98 18.20 7.07
CA ALA A 278 -20.78 19.31 7.56
C ALA A 278 -19.94 20.56 7.85
N LYS A 279 -20.50 21.75 7.59
CA LYS A 279 -19.83 23.06 7.70
C LYS A 279 -19.03 23.27 8.98
N GLY A 280 -19.54 22.82 10.13
CA GLY A 280 -18.87 22.95 11.44
C GLY A 280 -17.54 22.19 11.57
N ASN A 281 -17.35 21.14 10.77
CA ASN A 281 -16.15 20.29 10.81
C ASN A 281 -15.21 20.51 9.61
N GLN A 282 -15.67 21.18 8.54
CA GLN A 282 -14.89 21.38 7.32
C GLN A 282 -13.51 22.01 7.56
N SER A 283 -13.38 22.93 8.53
CA SER A 283 -12.08 23.55 8.85
C SER A 283 -11.07 22.55 9.45
N LYS A 284 -11.54 21.62 10.28
CA LYS A 284 -10.71 20.54 10.84
C LYS A 284 -10.43 19.47 9.80
N VAL A 285 -11.42 19.11 8.99
CA VAL A 285 -11.29 18.11 7.91
C VAL A 285 -10.36 18.58 6.81
N LEU A 286 -10.37 19.88 6.47
CA LEU A 286 -9.47 20.45 5.46
C LEU A 286 -8.00 20.19 5.79
N LYS A 287 -7.63 20.05 7.07
CA LYS A 287 -6.24 19.71 7.47
C LYS A 287 -5.78 18.36 6.95
N LEU A 288 -6.71 17.43 6.68
CA LEU A 288 -6.43 16.10 6.13
C LEU A 288 -6.06 16.14 4.64
N PHE A 289 -6.40 17.22 3.95
CA PHE A 289 -6.18 17.40 2.51
C PHE A 289 -5.20 18.57 2.28
N ASN A 290 -4.64 18.70 1.07
CA ASN A 290 -3.77 19.82 0.74
C ASN A 290 -4.59 21.09 0.50
N ASP A 291 -5.75 20.95 -0.14
CA ASP A 291 -6.67 22.05 -0.42
C ASP A 291 -8.14 21.60 -0.44
N LYS A 292 -9.03 22.59 -0.61
CA LYS A 292 -10.48 22.35 -0.62
C LYS A 292 -10.93 21.55 -1.85
N ASN A 293 -10.27 21.72 -3.00
CA ASN A 293 -10.60 21.01 -4.23
C ASN A 293 -10.27 19.52 -4.12
N GLU A 294 -9.16 19.17 -3.47
CA GLU A 294 -8.80 17.78 -3.16
C GLU A 294 -9.83 17.14 -2.23
N MET A 295 -10.26 17.86 -1.18
CA MET A 295 -11.33 17.39 -0.29
C MET A 295 -12.64 17.16 -1.04
N ILE A 296 -13.05 18.08 -1.92
CA ILE A 296 -14.25 17.93 -2.76
C ILE A 296 -14.08 16.73 -3.69
N GLY A 297 -12.93 16.60 -4.33
CA GLY A 297 -12.60 15.47 -5.20
C GLY A 297 -12.67 14.13 -4.47
N TYR A 298 -12.17 14.08 -3.24
CA TYR A 298 -12.26 12.93 -2.37
C TYR A 298 -13.73 12.60 -2.01
N ALA A 299 -14.53 13.60 -1.68
CA ALA A 299 -15.96 13.42 -1.39
C ALA A 299 -16.72 12.87 -2.61
N LEU A 300 -16.50 13.42 -3.81
CA LEU A 300 -17.14 12.91 -5.03
C LEU A 300 -16.75 11.46 -5.33
N ARG A 301 -15.52 11.05 -5.03
CA ARG A 301 -15.05 9.68 -5.29
C ARG A 301 -15.49 8.68 -4.23
N ASN A 302 -15.59 9.07 -2.97
CA ASN A 302 -15.70 8.13 -1.85
C ASN A 302 -16.97 8.27 -1.02
N ALA A 303 -17.57 9.47 -0.97
CA ALA A 303 -18.73 9.74 -0.13
C ALA A 303 -20.06 9.41 -0.83
N GLN A 304 -21.06 9.07 -0.04
CA GLN A 304 -22.44 8.88 -0.46
C GLN A 304 -23.07 10.21 -0.91
N PRO A 305 -24.11 10.19 -1.77
CA PRO A 305 -24.77 11.40 -2.25
C PRO A 305 -25.20 12.36 -1.14
N ASN A 306 -25.76 11.85 -0.04
CA ASN A 306 -26.21 12.67 1.08
C ASN A 306 -25.03 13.41 1.76
N SER A 307 -23.92 12.72 1.93
CA SER A 307 -22.68 13.29 2.48
C SER A 307 -22.01 14.28 1.53
N GLN A 308 -22.10 14.05 0.22
CA GLN A 308 -21.67 15.01 -0.80
C GLN A 308 -22.50 16.29 -0.70
N MET A 309 -23.82 16.20 -0.52
CA MET A 309 -24.67 17.38 -0.31
C MET A 309 -24.29 18.14 0.97
N ALA A 310 -23.93 17.46 2.05
CA ALA A 310 -23.49 18.10 3.30
C ALA A 310 -22.27 19.00 3.10
N LEU A 311 -21.40 18.71 2.12
CA LEU A 311 -20.26 19.54 1.74
C LEU A 311 -20.69 20.91 1.17
N PHE A 312 -21.84 20.94 0.51
CA PHE A 312 -22.44 22.13 -0.12
C PHE A 312 -23.56 22.73 0.74
N ASP A 313 -23.43 22.65 2.07
CA ASP A 313 -24.41 23.15 3.04
C ASP A 313 -25.82 22.51 2.88
N GLY A 314 -25.90 21.31 2.31
CA GLY A 314 -27.18 20.66 1.98
C GLY A 314 -27.89 21.26 0.77
N ASN A 315 -27.26 22.21 0.05
CA ASN A 315 -27.85 22.85 -1.12
C ASN A 315 -27.46 22.11 -2.40
N GLN A 316 -28.44 21.44 -3.01
CA GLN A 316 -28.27 20.69 -4.25
C GLN A 316 -27.90 21.59 -5.45
N GLU A 317 -28.45 22.80 -5.56
CA GLU A 317 -28.15 23.72 -6.66
C GLU A 317 -26.68 24.12 -6.67
N ARG A 318 -26.11 24.46 -5.51
CA ARG A 318 -24.67 24.80 -5.39
C ARG A 318 -23.77 23.64 -5.81
N MET A 319 -24.16 22.41 -5.47
CA MET A 319 -23.43 21.22 -5.89
C MET A 319 -23.48 21.05 -7.42
N LEU A 320 -24.66 21.22 -8.03
CA LEU A 320 -24.84 21.10 -9.48
C LEU A 320 -24.12 22.23 -10.23
N GLU A 321 -24.13 23.45 -9.70
CA GLU A 321 -23.36 24.59 -10.23
C GLU A 321 -21.86 24.27 -10.23
N PHE A 322 -21.35 23.71 -9.13
CA PHE A 322 -19.95 23.27 -9.04
C PHE A 322 -19.60 22.20 -10.08
N ILE A 323 -20.49 21.22 -10.29
CA ILE A 323 -20.31 20.21 -11.35
C ILE A 323 -20.35 20.84 -12.74
N GLY A 324 -21.23 21.81 -12.97
CA GLY A 324 -21.25 22.62 -14.19
C GLY A 324 -19.94 23.38 -14.42
N ARG A 325 -19.31 23.88 -13.36
CA ARG A 325 -17.97 24.49 -13.43
C ARG A 325 -16.89 23.47 -13.76
N LEU A 326 -16.91 22.27 -13.17
CA LEU A 326 -15.99 21.18 -13.53
C LEU A 326 -16.07 20.78 -15.01
N LYS A 327 -17.28 20.85 -15.59
CA LYS A 327 -17.48 20.62 -17.02
C LYS A 327 -16.79 21.68 -17.88
N LYS A 328 -16.81 22.95 -17.47
CA LYS A 328 -16.28 24.08 -18.26
C LYS A 328 -14.79 24.34 -18.04
N ASP A 329 -14.27 24.11 -16.83
CA ASP A 329 -12.91 24.48 -16.43
C ASP A 329 -11.97 23.25 -16.33
N PRO A 330 -11.02 23.09 -17.26
CA PRO A 330 -10.05 21.99 -17.23
C PRO A 330 -9.09 22.05 -16.03
N ILE A 331 -8.77 23.25 -15.52
CA ILE A 331 -7.85 23.45 -14.40
C ILE A 331 -8.52 22.99 -13.11
N LEU A 332 -9.76 23.45 -12.86
CA LEU A 332 -10.57 23.00 -11.74
C LEU A 332 -10.84 21.49 -11.81
N ARG A 333 -11.08 20.96 -13.01
CA ARG A 333 -11.24 19.52 -13.21
C ARG A 333 -9.98 18.75 -12.82
N LYS A 334 -8.80 19.25 -13.22
CA LYS A 334 -7.51 18.65 -12.85
C LYS A 334 -7.26 18.69 -11.34
N SER A 335 -7.61 19.77 -10.65
CA SER A 335 -7.41 19.87 -9.20
C SER A 335 -8.35 18.95 -8.39
N VAL A 336 -9.61 18.80 -8.84
CA VAL A 336 -10.62 17.98 -8.13
C VAL A 336 -10.52 16.49 -8.52
N LEU A 337 -10.37 16.16 -9.79
CA LEU A 337 -10.37 14.78 -10.29
C LEU A 337 -8.95 14.22 -10.51
N GLY A 338 -7.90 15.02 -10.32
CA GLY A 338 -6.50 14.64 -10.55
C GLY A 338 -6.11 14.59 -12.03
N LYS A 339 -7.09 14.67 -12.95
CA LYS A 339 -6.91 14.69 -14.40
C LYS A 339 -7.81 15.75 -15.03
N GLY A 340 -7.26 16.49 -16.00
CA GLY A 340 -7.98 17.58 -16.67
C GLY A 340 -8.96 17.11 -17.75
N ASP A 341 -8.96 15.82 -18.10
CA ASP A 341 -9.76 15.30 -19.20
C ASP A 341 -11.24 15.21 -18.83
N ILE A 342 -12.10 15.59 -19.78
CA ILE A 342 -13.55 15.58 -19.55
C ILE A 342 -14.11 14.16 -19.42
N GLU A 343 -13.43 13.20 -20.03
CA GLU A 343 -13.79 11.79 -19.98
C GLU A 343 -13.73 11.22 -18.55
N HIS A 344 -12.83 11.69 -17.68
CA HIS A 344 -12.82 11.28 -16.28
C HIS A 344 -14.05 11.76 -15.52
N LEU A 345 -14.51 12.98 -15.80
CA LEU A 345 -15.74 13.52 -15.22
C LEU A 345 -16.97 12.76 -15.71
N LYS A 346 -17.04 12.47 -17.02
CA LYS A 346 -18.12 11.66 -17.62
C LYS A 346 -18.17 10.25 -17.02
N ASN A 347 -17.04 9.58 -16.92
CA ASN A 347 -16.94 8.23 -16.35
C ASN A 347 -17.31 8.21 -14.88
N TRP A 348 -16.87 9.20 -14.10
CA TRP A 348 -17.29 9.36 -12.72
C TRP A 348 -18.82 9.52 -12.61
N ALA A 349 -19.40 10.38 -13.44
CA ALA A 349 -20.84 10.64 -13.43
C ALA A 349 -21.65 9.37 -13.77
N ILE A 350 -21.19 8.56 -14.71
CA ILE A 350 -21.80 7.27 -15.06
C ILE A 350 -21.71 6.28 -13.90
N GLN A 351 -20.54 6.13 -13.27
CA GLN A 351 -20.32 5.13 -12.22
C GLN A 351 -20.97 5.49 -10.87
N LYS A 352 -20.81 6.75 -10.45
CA LYS A 352 -21.11 7.19 -9.08
C LYS A 352 -22.04 8.40 -8.99
N GLY A 353 -22.22 9.14 -10.08
CA GLY A 353 -23.09 10.31 -10.08
C GLY A 353 -24.55 9.95 -9.85
N THR A 354 -25.27 10.81 -9.12
CA THR A 354 -26.74 10.79 -9.10
C THR A 354 -27.31 11.25 -10.44
N GLU A 355 -28.59 11.03 -10.68
CA GLU A 355 -29.23 11.46 -11.93
C GLU A 355 -29.07 12.97 -12.19
N SER A 356 -29.29 13.81 -11.18
CA SER A 356 -29.10 15.26 -11.28
C SER A 356 -27.64 15.63 -11.61
N GLN A 357 -26.67 14.93 -11.03
CA GLN A 357 -25.25 15.11 -11.35
C GLN A 357 -24.89 14.62 -12.76
N ARG A 358 -25.47 13.49 -13.22
CA ARG A 358 -25.31 12.99 -14.59
C ARG A 358 -25.85 13.99 -15.60
N LEU A 359 -27.06 14.50 -15.37
CA LEU A 359 -27.67 15.51 -16.23
C LEU A 359 -26.84 16.80 -16.25
N ALA A 360 -26.25 17.22 -15.13
CA ALA A 360 -25.34 18.37 -15.09
C ALA A 360 -24.06 18.16 -15.93
N VAL A 361 -23.54 16.92 -15.99
CA VAL A 361 -22.34 16.60 -16.79
C VAL A 361 -22.66 16.42 -18.28
N PHE A 362 -23.70 15.65 -18.61
CA PHE A 362 -24.04 15.30 -19.99
C PHE A 362 -24.96 16.32 -20.69
N SER A 363 -25.60 17.21 -19.93
CA SER A 363 -26.56 18.24 -20.38
C SER A 363 -27.82 17.73 -21.08
N GLU A 364 -27.77 16.60 -21.79
CA GLU A 364 -28.93 16.00 -22.46
C GLU A 364 -29.14 14.53 -22.07
N PRO A 365 -30.40 14.09 -21.89
CA PRO A 365 -30.74 12.69 -21.59
C PRO A 365 -30.29 11.70 -22.68
N ASN A 366 -30.27 12.12 -23.94
CA ASN A 366 -29.86 11.28 -25.07
C ASN A 366 -28.35 11.03 -25.09
N ALA A 367 -27.56 12.07 -24.84
CA ALA A 367 -26.10 11.96 -24.69
C ALA A 367 -25.71 11.06 -23.51
N LEU A 368 -26.50 11.08 -22.42
CA LEU A 368 -26.33 10.15 -21.29
C LEU A 368 -26.62 8.70 -21.70
N LYS A 369 -27.73 8.45 -22.41
CA LYS A 369 -28.09 7.10 -22.89
C LYS A 369 -27.03 6.52 -23.83
N GLU A 370 -26.51 7.34 -24.74
CA GLU A 370 -25.43 6.94 -25.65
C GLU A 370 -24.11 6.71 -24.91
N ALA A 371 -23.76 7.58 -23.96
CA ALA A 371 -22.56 7.42 -23.14
C ALA A 371 -22.63 6.16 -22.25
N VAL A 372 -23.78 5.86 -21.64
CA VAL A 372 -23.99 4.63 -20.85
C VAL A 372 -23.96 3.38 -21.73
N LYS A 373 -24.52 3.44 -22.94
CA LYS A 373 -24.45 2.35 -23.92
C LYS A 373 -23.01 2.10 -24.37
N ASN A 374 -22.25 3.15 -24.66
CA ASN A 374 -20.82 3.05 -25.01
C ASN A 374 -19.97 2.65 -23.80
N TYR A 375 -20.38 3.01 -22.59
CA TYR A 375 -19.71 2.62 -21.34
C TYR A 375 -19.71 1.10 -21.14
N SER A 376 -20.79 0.41 -21.53
CA SER A 376 -20.84 -1.07 -21.49
C SER A 376 -19.81 -1.77 -22.38
N GLY A 377 -19.16 -1.04 -23.31
CA GLY A 377 -18.18 -1.57 -24.26
C GLY A 377 -16.78 -0.97 -24.21
N VAL A 378 -16.50 0.03 -23.36
CA VAL A 378 -15.21 0.76 -23.42
C VAL A 378 -14.33 0.45 -22.22
N LYS A 379 -13.23 -0.26 -22.53
CA LYS A 379 -11.94 -0.34 -21.84
C LYS A 379 -11.89 0.53 -20.58
N ASN A 380 -11.88 -0.14 -19.42
CA ASN A 380 -11.22 0.36 -18.21
C ASN A 380 -10.03 1.20 -18.65
N ILE A 381 -9.98 2.48 -18.26
CA ILE A 381 -8.85 3.37 -18.54
C ILE A 381 -7.64 2.73 -17.87
N ARG A 382 -6.99 1.81 -18.61
CA ARG A 382 -5.73 1.23 -18.24
C ARG A 382 -4.81 2.44 -18.23
N THR A 383 -4.34 2.80 -17.04
CA THR A 383 -3.06 3.49 -16.93
C THR A 383 -2.12 2.87 -17.96
N SER A 384 -1.49 3.70 -18.79
CA SER A 384 -0.65 3.16 -19.85
C SER A 384 0.34 2.19 -19.19
N PRO A 385 0.54 0.98 -19.72
CA PRO A 385 1.55 0.05 -19.18
C PRO A 385 2.91 0.74 -19.03
N VAL A 386 3.19 1.73 -19.89
CA VAL A 386 4.37 2.60 -19.83
C VAL A 386 4.37 3.49 -18.59
N ASP A 387 3.23 4.10 -18.21
CA ASP A 387 3.14 4.95 -17.01
C ASP A 387 3.40 4.13 -15.74
N VAL A 388 2.84 2.92 -15.68
CA VAL A 388 3.04 1.97 -14.58
C VAL A 388 4.52 1.56 -14.51
N LEU A 389 5.14 1.28 -15.65
CA LEU A 389 6.57 0.93 -15.73
C LEU A 389 7.46 2.10 -15.29
N LEU A 390 7.24 3.30 -15.81
CA LEU A 390 8.04 4.49 -15.48
C LEU A 390 7.90 4.89 -14.01
N ARG A 391 6.68 4.85 -13.47
CA ARG A 391 6.44 5.19 -12.06
C ARG A 391 7.14 4.21 -11.12
N ASN A 392 6.98 2.91 -11.35
CA ASN A 392 7.58 1.88 -10.51
C ASN A 392 9.10 1.79 -10.69
N GLY A 393 9.61 2.01 -11.91
CA GLY A 393 11.04 2.11 -12.19
C GLY A 393 11.68 3.32 -11.51
N LYS A 394 11.03 4.49 -11.55
CA LYS A 394 11.50 5.68 -10.82
C LYS A 394 11.54 5.44 -9.30
N ALA A 395 10.51 4.82 -8.75
CA ALA A 395 10.48 4.47 -7.33
C ALA A 395 11.64 3.53 -6.95
N ALA A 396 11.92 2.52 -7.79
CA ALA A 396 13.04 1.59 -7.57
C ALA A 396 14.40 2.29 -7.59
N VAL A 397 14.62 3.20 -8.55
CA VAL A 397 15.84 4.02 -8.62
C VAL A 397 15.98 4.90 -7.38
N GLN A 398 14.91 5.59 -6.98
CA GLN A 398 14.90 6.46 -5.80
C GLN A 398 15.13 5.70 -4.49
N ALA A 399 14.82 4.41 -4.43
CA ALA A 399 15.03 3.56 -3.28
C ALA A 399 16.47 3.03 -3.20
N ILE A 400 17.00 2.47 -4.29
CA ILE A 400 18.27 1.72 -4.27
C ILE A 400 19.49 2.59 -4.54
N ILE A 401 19.41 3.53 -5.48
CA ILE A 401 20.59 4.30 -5.91
C ILE A 401 21.12 5.21 -4.79
N PRO A 402 20.30 5.95 -4.00
CA PRO A 402 20.83 6.75 -2.91
C PRO A 402 21.59 5.93 -1.86
N LEU A 403 21.10 4.72 -1.56
CA LEU A 403 21.76 3.80 -0.62
C LEU A 403 23.10 3.28 -1.20
N ALA A 404 23.13 2.92 -2.48
CA ALA A 404 24.38 2.54 -3.16
C ALA A 404 25.40 3.68 -3.20
N ILE A 405 24.96 4.91 -3.53
CA ILE A 405 25.80 6.11 -3.51
C ILE A 405 26.35 6.35 -2.11
N PHE A 406 25.53 6.23 -1.07
CA PHE A 406 25.97 6.35 0.31
C PHE A 406 27.09 5.35 0.63
N PHE A 407 26.95 4.09 0.23
CA PHE A 407 28.02 3.10 0.40
C PHE A 407 29.30 3.48 -0.36
N PHE A 408 29.19 3.92 -1.61
CA PHE A 408 30.36 4.35 -2.38
C PHE A 408 31.04 5.57 -1.77
N LEU A 409 30.28 6.55 -1.29
CA LEU A 409 30.83 7.72 -0.60
C LEU A 409 31.60 7.32 0.66
N VAL A 410 31.05 6.41 1.47
CA VAL A 410 31.74 5.90 2.66
C VAL A 410 33.00 5.13 2.27
N LEU A 411 32.91 4.24 1.27
CA LEU A 411 34.05 3.46 0.81
C LEU A 411 35.20 4.33 0.27
N PHE A 412 34.89 5.32 -0.57
CA PHE A 412 35.90 6.14 -1.25
C PHE A 412 36.37 7.34 -0.43
N LEU A 413 35.48 8.06 0.25
CA LEU A 413 35.83 9.28 0.98
C LEU A 413 36.26 9.00 2.42
N VAL A 414 35.51 8.15 3.13
CA VAL A 414 35.76 7.87 4.55
C VAL A 414 36.83 6.79 4.72
N LEU A 415 36.68 5.66 4.02
CA LEU A 415 37.61 4.54 4.16
C LEU A 415 38.81 4.60 3.20
N ARG A 416 38.68 5.34 2.09
CA ARG A 416 39.69 5.41 1.01
C ARG A 416 40.12 4.01 0.54
N GLU A 417 39.16 3.11 0.38
CA GLU A 417 39.36 1.72 -0.05
C GLU A 417 38.94 1.53 -1.52
N LYS A 418 39.51 0.51 -2.17
CA LYS A 418 39.10 0.12 -3.53
C LYS A 418 37.85 -0.75 -3.48
N LEU A 419 37.04 -0.70 -4.54
CA LEU A 419 35.84 -1.52 -4.69
C LEU A 419 36.23 -2.99 -4.92
N PRO A 420 35.86 -3.93 -4.03
CA PRO A 420 36.10 -5.34 -4.27
C PRO A 420 35.12 -5.86 -5.32
N ARG A 421 35.62 -6.52 -6.38
CA ARG A 421 34.80 -7.10 -7.47
C ARG A 421 33.78 -6.11 -8.05
N PRO A 422 34.27 -5.04 -8.71
CA PRO A 422 33.44 -3.93 -9.18
C PRO A 422 32.36 -4.38 -10.17
N ASP A 423 32.67 -5.39 -10.98
CA ASP A 423 31.77 -6.03 -11.94
C ASP A 423 30.58 -6.71 -11.27
N GLU A 424 30.81 -7.51 -10.22
CA GLU A 424 29.75 -8.17 -9.45
C GLU A 424 28.85 -7.14 -8.73
N ILE A 425 29.45 -6.10 -8.15
CA ILE A 425 28.71 -5.09 -7.38
C ILE A 425 27.82 -4.23 -8.28
N ILE A 426 28.36 -3.76 -9.41
CA ILE A 426 27.59 -2.93 -10.36
C ILE A 426 26.45 -3.75 -10.97
N LEU A 427 26.72 -5.01 -11.34
CA LEU A 427 25.68 -5.93 -11.79
C LEU A 427 24.62 -6.13 -10.70
N GLY A 428 25.03 -6.33 -9.45
CA GLY A 428 24.12 -6.47 -8.32
C GLY A 428 23.20 -5.27 -8.13
N ILE A 429 23.75 -4.05 -8.13
CA ILE A 429 22.95 -2.82 -8.02
C ILE A 429 21.97 -2.69 -9.19
N PHE A 430 22.40 -3.00 -10.41
CA PHE A 430 21.52 -3.00 -11.59
C PHE A 430 20.36 -4.00 -11.43
N LEU A 431 20.66 -5.24 -11.04
CA LEU A 431 19.64 -6.28 -10.80
C LEU A 431 18.69 -5.90 -9.67
N ALA A 432 19.17 -5.23 -8.62
CA ALA A 432 18.34 -4.75 -7.52
C ALA A 432 17.33 -3.69 -8.00
N VAL A 433 17.77 -2.72 -8.81
CA VAL A 433 16.85 -1.69 -9.37
C VAL A 433 15.81 -2.32 -10.29
N VAL A 434 16.23 -3.19 -11.21
CA VAL A 434 15.32 -3.88 -12.15
C VAL A 434 14.34 -4.77 -11.39
N GLY A 435 14.85 -5.57 -10.46
CA GLY A 435 14.06 -6.49 -9.64
C GLY A 435 13.02 -5.77 -8.79
N MET A 436 13.40 -4.67 -8.13
CA MET A 436 12.46 -3.86 -7.35
C MET A 436 11.38 -3.22 -8.23
N GLY A 437 11.74 -2.74 -9.43
CA GLY A 437 10.77 -2.20 -10.38
C GLY A 437 9.74 -3.24 -10.80
N LEU A 438 10.20 -4.44 -11.20
CA LEU A 438 9.33 -5.57 -11.54
C LEU A 438 8.47 -6.00 -10.35
N PHE A 439 9.06 -6.11 -9.15
CA PHE A 439 8.36 -6.50 -7.93
C PHE A 439 7.18 -5.57 -7.64
N ASN A 440 7.40 -4.25 -7.67
CA ASN A 440 6.36 -3.26 -7.43
C ASN A 440 5.22 -3.35 -8.46
N ILE A 441 5.56 -3.56 -9.74
CA ILE A 441 4.57 -3.76 -10.82
C ILE A 441 3.76 -5.04 -10.57
N GLY A 442 4.43 -6.13 -10.21
CA GLY A 442 3.78 -7.41 -9.93
C GLY A 442 2.79 -7.31 -8.76
N ILE A 443 3.14 -6.56 -7.72
CA ILE A 443 2.25 -6.34 -6.57
C ILE A 443 1.03 -5.53 -6.99
N GLU A 444 1.23 -4.44 -7.73
CA GLU A 444 0.13 -3.59 -8.19
C GLU A 444 -0.87 -4.35 -9.07
N LEU A 445 -0.37 -5.20 -9.97
CA LEU A 445 -1.21 -5.97 -10.90
C LEU A 445 -1.79 -7.25 -10.31
N GLY A 446 -1.10 -7.87 -9.35
CA GLY A 446 -1.42 -9.19 -8.80
C GLY A 446 -1.90 -9.12 -7.35
N LEU A 447 -0.94 -9.11 -6.41
CA LEU A 447 -1.22 -9.30 -4.98
C LEU A 447 -2.10 -8.20 -4.39
N SER A 448 -1.91 -6.94 -4.78
CA SER A 448 -2.76 -5.84 -4.31
C SER A 448 -4.20 -6.02 -4.80
N LYS A 449 -4.42 -6.30 -6.09
CA LYS A 449 -5.77 -6.56 -6.62
C LYS A 449 -6.48 -7.70 -5.88
N LEU A 450 -5.77 -8.81 -5.67
CA LEU A 450 -6.31 -9.97 -4.96
C LEU A 450 -6.63 -9.63 -3.49
N GLY A 451 -5.67 -9.02 -2.78
CA GLY A 451 -5.83 -8.59 -1.40
C GLY A 451 -6.94 -7.56 -1.20
N ASN A 452 -7.07 -6.60 -2.12
CA ASN A 452 -8.14 -5.60 -2.07
C ASN A 452 -9.50 -6.24 -2.30
N SER A 453 -9.61 -7.15 -3.27
CA SER A 453 -10.86 -7.86 -3.56
C SER A 453 -11.33 -8.68 -2.36
N VAL A 454 -10.40 -9.36 -1.69
CA VAL A 454 -10.71 -10.07 -0.44
C VAL A 454 -11.05 -9.07 0.68
N GLY A 455 -10.20 -8.07 0.91
CA GLY A 455 -10.34 -7.10 1.99
C GLY A 455 -11.62 -6.28 1.94
N THR A 456 -12.05 -5.82 0.77
CA THR A 456 -13.31 -5.07 0.62
C THR A 456 -14.54 -5.95 0.83
N ASN A 457 -14.43 -7.25 0.57
CA ASN A 457 -15.52 -8.20 0.67
C ASN A 457 -15.53 -8.96 2.00
N ILE A 458 -14.46 -8.96 2.80
CA ILE A 458 -14.45 -9.59 4.14
C ILE A 458 -15.56 -9.06 5.05
N PRO A 459 -15.84 -7.74 5.15
CA PRO A 459 -16.94 -7.30 5.99
C PRO A 459 -18.31 -7.74 5.44
N SER A 460 -18.41 -8.21 4.19
CA SER A 460 -19.63 -8.83 3.64
C SER A 460 -19.93 -10.16 4.31
N SER A 461 -18.92 -10.81 4.89
CA SER A 461 -19.10 -12.01 5.71
C SER A 461 -19.82 -11.73 7.03
N PHE A 462 -19.83 -10.48 7.51
CA PHE A 462 -20.37 -10.09 8.83
C PHE A 462 -21.45 -9.01 8.78
N LYS A 463 -21.64 -8.33 7.64
CA LYS A 463 -22.66 -7.30 7.41
C LYS A 463 -23.12 -7.35 5.95
N LYS A 464 -24.38 -6.98 5.67
CA LYS A 464 -24.86 -6.82 4.29
C LYS A 464 -24.01 -5.75 3.58
N ILE A 465 -23.25 -6.14 2.56
CA ILE A 465 -22.47 -5.21 1.73
C ILE A 465 -23.09 -5.12 0.32
N PRO A 466 -23.26 -3.90 -0.23
CA PRO A 466 -23.62 -3.72 -1.63
C PRO A 466 -22.47 -4.13 -2.57
N LEU A 467 -22.71 -5.08 -3.47
CA LEU A 467 -21.80 -5.52 -4.51
C LEU A 467 -21.83 -4.52 -5.68
N ILE A 468 -21.02 -3.47 -5.58
CA ILE A 468 -20.99 -2.37 -6.55
C ILE A 468 -20.61 -2.86 -7.96
N ASN A 469 -19.74 -3.87 -8.05
CA ASN A 469 -19.27 -4.43 -9.32
C ASN A 469 -20.33 -5.27 -10.05
N GLU A 470 -21.39 -5.67 -9.34
CA GLU A 470 -22.51 -6.45 -9.86
C GLU A 470 -23.79 -5.61 -9.98
N ARG A 471 -23.67 -4.27 -9.92
CA ARG A 471 -24.80 -3.36 -10.07
C ARG A 471 -25.48 -3.55 -11.42
N GLN A 472 -26.79 -3.76 -11.40
CA GLN A 472 -27.63 -3.90 -12.58
C GLN A 472 -28.61 -2.74 -12.69
N THR A 473 -28.97 -2.37 -13.93
CA THR A 473 -30.00 -1.37 -14.20
C THR A 473 -31.18 -2.08 -14.85
N ILE A 474 -32.32 -2.11 -14.17
CA ILE A 474 -33.57 -2.66 -14.68
C ILE A 474 -34.27 -1.53 -15.43
N ILE A 475 -34.54 -1.74 -16.73
CA ILE A 475 -35.18 -0.76 -17.62
C ILE A 475 -36.68 -1.07 -17.70
N ASN A 476 -37.53 -0.04 -17.76
CA ASN A 476 -39.00 -0.15 -17.79
C ASN A 476 -39.61 -0.79 -16.52
N PHE A 477 -39.03 -0.51 -15.35
CA PHE A 477 -39.54 -0.92 -14.06
C PHE A 477 -40.95 -0.36 -13.81
N ASN A 478 -41.93 -1.24 -13.60
CA ASN A 478 -43.28 -0.86 -13.20
C ASN A 478 -43.38 -0.85 -11.67
N ARG A 479 -43.87 0.24 -11.07
CA ARG A 479 -44.01 0.37 -9.62
C ARG A 479 -45.12 -0.52 -9.03
N ASP A 480 -46.09 -0.93 -9.84
CA ASP A 480 -47.22 -1.76 -9.39
C ASP A 480 -46.79 -3.17 -8.94
N ILE A 481 -45.57 -3.58 -9.29
CA ILE A 481 -45.01 -4.88 -8.89
C ILE A 481 -44.37 -4.86 -7.49
N VAL A 482 -44.27 -3.68 -6.86
CA VAL A 482 -43.70 -3.52 -5.52
C VAL A 482 -44.72 -3.97 -4.47
N GLN A 483 -44.32 -4.93 -3.66
CA GLN A 483 -45.10 -5.53 -2.59
C GLN A 483 -44.57 -5.08 -1.23
N THR A 484 -45.39 -5.23 -0.18
CA THR A 484 -45.02 -4.92 1.20
C THR A 484 -44.98 -6.21 2.01
N ALA A 485 -43.83 -6.51 2.63
CA ALA A 485 -43.70 -7.55 3.64
C ALA A 485 -43.59 -6.94 5.04
N ILE A 486 -44.02 -7.69 6.06
CA ILE A 486 -43.80 -7.34 7.46
C ILE A 486 -42.74 -8.30 8.01
N LYS A 487 -41.64 -7.74 8.52
CA LYS A 487 -40.58 -8.51 9.16
C LYS A 487 -41.01 -9.00 10.55
N PRO A 488 -40.35 -10.03 11.11
CA PRO A 488 -40.58 -10.49 12.48
C PRO A 488 -40.41 -9.40 13.55
N ASP A 489 -39.67 -8.33 13.24
CA ASP A 489 -39.49 -7.15 14.12
C ASP A 489 -40.63 -6.11 14.00
N GLY A 490 -41.68 -6.42 13.23
CA GLY A 490 -42.84 -5.55 13.02
C GLY A 490 -42.63 -4.45 11.97
N LYS A 491 -41.45 -4.33 11.36
CA LYS A 491 -41.18 -3.30 10.35
C LYS A 491 -41.69 -3.71 8.98
N LYS A 492 -42.32 -2.77 8.28
CA LYS A 492 -42.73 -2.92 6.88
C LYS A 492 -41.51 -2.74 5.97
N GLU A 493 -41.26 -3.71 5.10
CA GLU A 493 -40.23 -3.65 4.05
C GLU A 493 -40.90 -3.75 2.68
N LEU A 494 -40.56 -2.83 1.78
CA LEU A 494 -41.01 -2.85 0.39
C LEU A 494 -40.05 -3.73 -0.42
N PHE A 495 -40.55 -4.57 -1.33
CA PHE A 495 -39.73 -5.44 -2.17
C PHE A 495 -40.46 -5.78 -3.49
N PHE A 496 -39.75 -6.31 -4.48
CA PHE A 496 -40.32 -6.84 -5.72
C PHE A 496 -39.54 -8.07 -6.19
N TYR A 497 -40.08 -8.89 -7.09
CA TYR A 497 -39.34 -10.00 -7.68
C TYR A 497 -38.68 -9.58 -8.98
N ALA A 498 -37.38 -9.83 -9.10
CA ALA A 498 -36.61 -9.65 -10.32
C ALA A 498 -36.13 -11.01 -10.83
N ASN A 499 -36.21 -11.23 -12.14
CA ASN A 499 -35.52 -12.36 -12.76
C ASN A 499 -34.04 -11.97 -12.95
N ILE A 500 -33.15 -12.62 -12.19
CA ILE A 500 -31.71 -12.40 -12.23
C ILE A 500 -31.07 -13.79 -12.38
N ASN A 501 -30.32 -14.01 -13.47
CA ASN A 501 -29.68 -15.29 -13.79
C ASN A 501 -30.66 -16.48 -13.84
N ASP A 502 -31.83 -16.30 -14.47
CA ASP A 502 -32.91 -17.30 -14.58
C ASP A 502 -33.59 -17.71 -13.26
N GLU A 503 -33.33 -16.99 -12.17
CA GLU A 503 -34.04 -17.15 -10.89
C GLU A 503 -34.83 -15.90 -10.49
N TYR A 504 -36.03 -16.08 -9.94
CA TYR A 504 -36.83 -14.99 -9.39
C TYR A 504 -36.41 -14.71 -7.95
N VAL A 505 -35.67 -13.63 -7.75
CA VAL A 505 -35.13 -13.24 -6.44
C VAL A 505 -35.92 -12.05 -5.89
N PRO A 506 -36.32 -12.05 -4.60
CA PRO A 506 -36.92 -10.88 -3.96
C PRO A 506 -35.86 -9.79 -3.74
N VAL A 507 -36.10 -8.63 -4.33
CA VAL A 507 -35.25 -7.44 -4.28
C VAL A 507 -35.91 -6.39 -3.37
N PRO A 508 -35.23 -5.93 -2.30
CA PRO A 508 -35.71 -4.82 -1.48
C PRO A 508 -35.88 -3.57 -2.33
N PHE A 509 -37.05 -2.94 -2.26
CA PHE A 509 -37.36 -1.72 -2.99
C PHE A 509 -36.91 -0.50 -2.19
N ASP A 510 -35.74 0.01 -2.53
CA ASP A 510 -35.30 1.34 -2.11
C ASP A 510 -35.85 2.42 -3.06
N GLN A 511 -36.65 3.35 -2.53
CA GLN A 511 -37.24 4.44 -3.29
C GLN A 511 -36.17 5.40 -3.85
N SER A 512 -34.98 5.50 -3.24
CA SER A 512 -33.86 6.28 -3.76
C SER A 512 -33.18 5.66 -4.98
N SER A 513 -33.44 4.38 -5.24
CA SER A 513 -32.87 3.61 -6.36
C SER A 513 -33.82 3.50 -7.56
N TYR A 514 -35.06 3.99 -7.43
CA TYR A 514 -36.06 4.05 -8.50
C TYR A 514 -36.17 5.46 -9.09
N ASP A 515 -36.09 5.56 -10.41
CA ASP A 515 -36.36 6.80 -11.15
C ASP A 515 -37.74 6.73 -11.85
N PRO A 516 -38.73 7.55 -11.40
CA PRO A 516 -40.06 7.62 -12.01
C PRO A 516 -40.07 8.13 -13.45
N SER A 517 -39.07 8.91 -13.86
CA SER A 517 -38.98 9.60 -15.14
C SER A 517 -38.58 8.66 -16.28
N SER A 518 -37.55 7.84 -16.02
CA SER A 518 -37.03 6.86 -16.97
C SER A 518 -37.60 5.45 -16.80
N LYS A 519 -38.43 5.24 -15.75
CA LYS A 519 -38.87 3.91 -15.31
C LYS A 519 -37.67 2.98 -15.13
N GLN A 520 -36.57 3.45 -14.54
CA GLN A 520 -35.38 2.63 -14.30
C GLN A 520 -35.21 2.37 -12.81
N TYR A 521 -34.80 1.15 -12.48
CA TYR A 521 -34.44 0.76 -11.12
C TYR A 521 -32.99 0.31 -11.08
N ILE A 522 -32.17 0.98 -10.28
CA ILE A 522 -30.76 0.61 -10.10
C ILE A 522 -30.67 -0.39 -8.96
N TYR A 523 -30.59 -1.67 -9.30
CA TYR A 523 -30.38 -2.71 -8.31
C TYR A 523 -28.90 -2.89 -8.06
N THR A 524 -28.45 -2.63 -6.83
CA THR A 524 -27.12 -3.04 -6.38
C THR A 524 -27.30 -4.27 -5.49
N PRO A 525 -26.98 -5.49 -5.97
CA PRO A 525 -27.16 -6.69 -5.17
C PRO A 525 -26.37 -6.57 -3.87
N THR A 526 -27.01 -6.93 -2.76
CA THR A 526 -26.36 -6.93 -1.45
C THR A 526 -26.07 -8.36 -1.06
N ARG A 527 -24.81 -8.68 -0.76
CA ARG A 527 -24.47 -9.98 -0.18
C ARG A 527 -24.58 -9.87 1.33
N GLY A 528 -25.41 -10.73 1.91
CA GLY A 528 -25.61 -10.81 3.36
C GLY A 528 -24.42 -11.40 4.09
N PRO A 529 -24.40 -11.25 5.43
CA PRO A 529 -23.40 -11.89 6.27
C PRO A 529 -23.37 -13.40 5.97
N LEU A 530 -22.20 -13.90 5.56
CA LEU A 530 -21.92 -15.33 5.46
C LEU A 530 -22.04 -16.01 6.84
N PHE A 531 -21.82 -15.26 7.92
CA PHE A 531 -21.97 -15.72 9.29
C PHE A 531 -22.89 -14.75 10.06
N GLY A 532 -24.11 -15.21 10.35
CA GLY A 532 -25.07 -14.55 11.25
C GLY A 532 -25.99 -13.53 10.58
N GLY A 533 -27.25 -13.92 10.36
CA GLY A 533 -28.39 -13.04 10.05
C GLY A 533 -29.58 -13.46 10.88
#